data_AF-A0A538AIX5-F1
#
_entry.id   AF-A0A538AIX5-F1
#
_cell.length_a   1.000
_cell.length_b   1.000
_cell.length_c   1.000
_cell.angle_alpha   90.00
_cell.angle_beta   90.00
_cell.angle_gamma   90.00
#
_symmetry.space_group_name_H-M   'P 1'
#
loop_
_entity.id
_entity.type
_entity.pdbx_description
1 polymer ?
#
loop_
_entity_poly.entity_id
_entity_poly.type
_entity_poly.pdbx_seq_one_letter_code
_entity_poly.pdbx_strand_id
1 'polypeptide(L)'
;MSVGTALSRVTGFVRLAAMAYALGVTESRLADAFNVANTTPNMVYDLALGGIISSVFIPVFVERMERGSREEAWHTARSVLTFSFLLLSAIALLAILFSRQIIDLYTAGVPAGSQRAAERALASVFLKWFMPQI
;
A
#
# COMPACT_ATOMS: atom_id res chain seq x y z
N MET A 1 -8.45 15.37 -15.31
CA MET A 1 -7.39 14.48 -14.79
C MET A 1 -6.05 15.19 -14.59
N SER A 2 -5.61 16.09 -15.49
CA SER A 2 -4.27 16.72 -15.47
C SER A 2 -3.91 17.53 -14.21
N VAL A 3 -4.81 18.37 -13.70
CA VAL A 3 -4.53 19.21 -12.50
C VAL A 3 -4.39 18.36 -11.23
N GLY A 4 -5.23 17.34 -11.06
CA GLY A 4 -5.17 16.43 -9.91
C GLY A 4 -3.88 15.61 -9.87
N THR A 5 -3.43 15.10 -11.03
CA THR A 5 -2.14 14.41 -11.13
C THR A 5 -0.97 15.35 -10.86
N ALA A 6 -1.02 16.59 -11.36
CA ALA A 6 0.02 17.59 -11.10
C ALA A 6 0.12 17.91 -9.60
N LEU A 7 -1.02 18.15 -8.93
CA LEU A 7 -1.07 18.38 -7.48
C LEU A 7 -0.52 17.17 -6.69
N SER A 8 -0.90 15.95 -7.05
CA SER A 8 -0.41 14.73 -6.39
C SER A 8 1.12 14.56 -6.54
N ARG A 9 1.68 14.93 -7.70
CA ARG A 9 3.13 14.92 -7.91
C ARG A 9 3.83 16.01 -7.11
N VAL A 10 3.27 17.21 -7.04
CA VAL A 10 3.82 18.32 -6.25
C VAL A 10 3.82 17.97 -4.76
N THR A 11 2.71 17.44 -4.22
CA THR A 11 2.66 17.03 -2.80
C THR A 11 3.62 15.87 -2.52
N GLY A 12 3.77 14.92 -3.44
CA GLY A 12 4.77 13.86 -3.36
C GLY A 12 6.21 14.39 -3.35
N PHE A 13 6.51 15.40 -4.18
CA PHE A 13 7.81 16.06 -4.21
C PHE A 13 8.10 16.83 -2.91
N VAL A 14 7.11 17.58 -2.41
CA VAL A 14 7.23 18.29 -1.13
C VAL A 14 7.50 17.31 0.01
N ARG A 15 6.82 16.16 0.03
CA ARG A 15 7.10 15.09 1.02
C ARG A 15 8.54 14.59 0.92
N LEU A 16 9.04 14.34 -0.29
CA LEU A 16 10.43 13.92 -0.51
C LEU A 16 11.44 14.98 -0.03
N ALA A 17 11.21 16.25 -0.37
CA ALA A 17 12.04 17.37 0.06
C ALA A 17 12.02 17.55 1.60
N ALA A 18 10.85 17.44 2.22
CA ALA A 18 10.69 17.51 3.67
C ALA A 18 11.40 16.36 4.39
N MET A 19 11.32 15.13 3.86
CA MET A 19 12.07 13.99 4.39
C MET A 19 13.59 14.20 4.26
N ALA A 20 14.05 14.65 3.09
CA ALA A 20 15.47 14.93 2.87
C ALA A 20 16.01 16.03 3.80
N TYR A 21 15.20 17.05 4.09
CA TYR A 21 15.53 18.12 5.03
C TYR A 21 15.52 17.65 6.49
N ALA A 22 14.48 16.94 6.91
CA ALA A 22 14.29 16.52 8.30
C ALA A 22 15.25 15.41 8.74
N LEU A 23 15.60 14.49 7.83
CA LEU A 23 16.41 13.31 8.12
C LEU A 23 17.88 13.47 7.68
N GLY A 24 18.17 14.44 6.82
CA GLY A 24 19.49 14.64 6.23
C GLY A 24 19.82 13.61 5.13
N VAL A 25 20.51 14.04 4.09
CA VAL A 25 20.89 13.20 2.94
C VAL A 25 21.99 12.18 3.32
N THR A 26 22.71 12.44 4.42
CA THR A 26 23.90 11.67 4.84
C THR A 26 23.57 10.50 5.79
N GLU A 27 22.38 10.49 6.43
CA GLU A 27 21.84 9.34 7.19
C GLU A 27 20.69 8.67 6.42
N SER A 28 20.88 8.39 5.12
CA SER A 28 19.84 7.97 4.15
C SER A 28 18.97 6.76 4.55
N ARG A 29 19.35 6.00 5.57
CA ARG A 29 18.77 4.70 5.93
C ARG A 29 17.39 4.78 6.55
N LEU A 30 17.08 5.86 7.28
CA LEU A 30 15.73 6.03 7.85
C LEU A 30 14.70 6.36 6.75
N ALA A 31 15.11 7.19 5.79
CA ALA A 31 14.28 7.54 4.65
C ALA A 31 13.96 6.31 3.78
N ASP A 32 14.96 5.45 3.55
CA ASP A 32 14.80 4.20 2.80
C ASP A 32 13.87 3.22 3.54
N ALA A 33 14.09 3.00 4.84
CA ALA A 33 13.24 2.16 5.69
C ALA A 33 11.78 2.64 5.70
N PHE A 34 11.57 3.95 5.82
CA PHE A 34 10.25 4.57 5.78
C PHE A 34 9.60 4.39 4.40
N ASN A 35 10.32 4.67 3.32
CA ASN A 35 9.78 4.60 1.95
C ASN A 35 9.36 3.18 1.58
N VAL A 36 10.19 2.18 1.87
CA VAL A 36 9.84 0.76 1.64
C VAL A 36 8.61 0.40 2.44
N ALA A 37 8.58 0.70 3.73
CA ALA A 37 7.43 0.40 4.59
C ALA A 37 6.15 1.11 4.12
N ASN A 38 6.22 2.37 3.70
CA ASN A 38 5.06 3.18 3.32
C ASN A 38 4.52 2.82 1.92
N THR A 39 5.37 2.33 1.03
CA THR A 39 4.95 1.91 -0.31
C THR A 39 4.41 0.49 -0.34
N THR A 40 4.83 -0.38 0.58
CA THR A 40 4.42 -1.80 0.63
C THR A 40 2.89 -1.99 0.66
N PRO A 41 2.09 -1.27 1.48
CA PRO A 41 0.65 -1.47 1.48
C PRO A 41 0.01 -1.09 0.14
N ASN A 42 0.52 -0.04 -0.52
CA ASN A 42 0.02 0.36 -1.83
C ASN A 42 0.27 -0.74 -2.88
N MET A 43 1.45 -1.38 -2.85
CA MET A 43 1.74 -2.52 -3.74
C MET A 43 0.75 -3.67 -3.51
N VAL A 44 0.41 -3.97 -2.25
CA VAL A 44 -0.57 -5.00 -1.89
C VAL A 44 -1.95 -4.63 -2.43
N TYR A 45 -2.39 -3.39 -2.24
CA TYR A 45 -3.66 -2.90 -2.77
C TYR A 45 -3.72 -2.99 -4.29
N ASP A 46 -2.68 -2.54 -4.98
CA ASP A 46 -2.61 -2.55 -6.44
C ASP A 46 -2.65 -3.98 -6.99
N LEU A 47 -1.97 -4.92 -6.32
CA LEU A 47 -1.94 -6.34 -6.68
C LEU A 47 -3.28 -7.03 -6.40
N ALA A 48 -3.89 -6.76 -5.23
CA ALA A 48 -5.10 -7.44 -4.77
C ALA A 48 -6.37 -6.90 -5.44
N LEU A 49 -6.51 -5.57 -5.52
CA LEU A 49 -7.75 -4.91 -5.93
C LEU A 49 -7.60 -3.98 -7.13
N GLY A 50 -6.41 -3.40 -7.36
CA GLY A 50 -6.20 -2.39 -8.41
C GLY A 50 -6.70 -2.84 -9.79
N GLY A 51 -6.34 -4.06 -10.20
CA GLY A 51 -6.80 -4.64 -11.47
C GLY A 51 -8.27 -5.08 -11.46
N ILE A 52 -8.73 -5.68 -10.35
CA ILE A 52 -10.06 -6.29 -10.25
C ILE A 52 -11.17 -5.22 -10.27
N ILE A 53 -10.95 -4.09 -9.59
CA ILE A 53 -11.94 -3.02 -9.51
C ILE A 53 -12.25 -2.47 -10.91
N SER A 54 -11.22 -2.15 -11.69
CA SER A 54 -11.43 -1.55 -13.02
C SER A 54 -11.86 -2.56 -14.10
N SER A 55 -11.41 -3.82 -14.01
CA SER A 55 -11.67 -4.82 -15.07
C SER A 55 -12.91 -5.67 -14.87
N VAL A 56 -13.34 -5.90 -13.62
CA VAL A 56 -14.45 -6.80 -13.30
C VAL A 56 -15.55 -6.07 -12.54
N PHE A 57 -15.21 -5.34 -11.48
CA PHE A 57 -16.22 -4.74 -10.62
C PHE A 57 -17.04 -3.66 -11.34
N ILE A 58 -16.39 -2.70 -11.99
CA ILE A 58 -17.09 -1.60 -12.69
C ILE A 58 -18.02 -2.13 -13.79
N PRO A 59 -17.57 -3.00 -14.72
CA PRO A 59 -18.46 -3.55 -15.75
C PRO A 59 -19.66 -4.30 -15.17
N VAL A 60 -19.44 -5.16 -14.16
CA VAL A 60 -20.52 -5.93 -13.53
C VAL A 60 -21.50 -5.00 -12.80
N PHE A 61 -21.00 -4.00 -12.09
CA PHE A 61 -21.84 -3.04 -11.39
C PHE A 61 -22.71 -2.22 -12.35
N VAL A 62 -22.11 -1.70 -13.44
CA VAL A 62 -22.84 -0.96 -14.47
C VAL A 62 -23.86 -1.84 -15.17
N GLU A 63 -23.50 -3.07 -15.54
CA GLU A 63 -24.43 -4.02 -16.14
C GLU A 63 -25.64 -4.29 -15.24
N ARG A 64 -25.44 -4.42 -13.92
CA ARG A 64 -26.56 -4.64 -12.98
C ARG A 64 -27.38 -3.39 -12.73
N MET A 65 -26.80 -2.21 -12.83
CA MET A 65 -27.54 -0.95 -12.82
C MET A 65 -28.41 -0.77 -14.06
N GLU A 66 -27.97 -1.27 -15.22
CA GLU A 66 -28.70 -1.12 -16.49
C GLU A 66 -29.76 -2.19 -16.71
N ARG A 67 -29.46 -3.45 -16.36
CA ARG A 67 -30.31 -4.63 -16.65
C ARG A 67 -31.14 -5.10 -15.47
N GLY A 68 -30.74 -4.75 -14.26
CA GLY A 68 -31.34 -5.24 -13.01
C GLY A 68 -32.05 -4.14 -12.23
N SER A 69 -32.48 -4.48 -11.01
CA SER A 69 -32.95 -3.46 -10.07
C SER A 69 -31.75 -2.74 -9.44
N ARG A 70 -31.96 -1.47 -9.05
CA ARG A 70 -30.96 -0.70 -8.29
C ARG A 70 -30.52 -1.48 -7.04
N GLU A 71 -31.43 -2.22 -6.42
CA GLU A 71 -31.19 -3.05 -5.24
C GLU A 71 -30.19 -4.19 -5.51
N GLU A 72 -30.31 -4.88 -6.65
CA GLU A 72 -29.40 -5.95 -7.07
C GLU A 72 -27.98 -5.45 -7.36
N ALA A 73 -27.87 -4.27 -7.98
CA ALA A 73 -26.58 -3.62 -8.21
C ALA A 73 -25.90 -3.27 -6.88
N TRP A 74 -26.63 -2.70 -5.93
CA TRP A 74 -26.12 -2.39 -4.59
C TRP A 74 -25.78 -3.64 -3.77
N HIS A 75 -26.53 -4.72 -3.94
CA HIS A 75 -26.21 -6.00 -3.30
C HIS A 75 -24.88 -6.56 -3.80
N THR A 76 -24.64 -6.48 -5.12
CA THR A 76 -23.38 -6.88 -5.74
C THR A 76 -22.22 -5.99 -5.25
N ALA A 77 -22.42 -4.67 -5.22
CA ALA A 77 -21.44 -3.72 -4.68
C ALA A 77 -21.08 -4.03 -3.23
N ARG A 78 -22.08 -4.26 -2.38
CA ARG A 78 -21.85 -4.56 -0.97
C ARG A 78 -21.09 -5.87 -0.77
N SER A 79 -21.40 -6.90 -1.57
CA SER A 79 -20.71 -8.18 -1.52
C SER A 79 -19.24 -8.04 -1.90
N VAL A 80 -18.95 -7.32 -2.98
CA VAL A 80 -17.57 -7.05 -3.42
C VAL A 80 -16.82 -6.20 -2.41
N LEU A 81 -17.43 -5.13 -1.89
CA LEU A 81 -16.82 -4.28 -0.87
C LEU A 81 -16.51 -5.06 0.41
N THR A 82 -17.44 -5.90 0.86
CA THR A 82 -17.26 -6.73 2.06
C THR A 82 -16.16 -7.76 1.84
N PHE A 83 -16.15 -8.44 0.69
CA PHE A 83 -15.09 -9.38 0.34
C PHE A 83 -13.73 -8.70 0.26
N SER A 84 -13.63 -7.57 -0.45
CA SER A 84 -12.42 -6.76 -0.57
C SER A 84 -11.90 -6.31 0.79
N PHE A 85 -12.79 -5.82 1.65
CA PHE A 85 -12.44 -5.41 3.02
C PHE A 85 -11.88 -6.58 3.83
N LEU A 86 -12.54 -7.75 3.80
CA LEU A 86 -12.07 -8.93 4.52
C LEU A 86 -10.73 -9.45 3.97
N LEU A 87 -10.57 -9.46 2.65
CA LEU A 87 -9.35 -9.88 1.99
C LEU A 87 -8.18 -8.96 2.34
N LEU A 88 -8.34 -7.65 2.19
CA LEU A 88 -7.30 -6.68 2.53
C LEU A 88 -6.98 -6.69 4.02
N SER A 89 -7.99 -6.77 4.89
CA SER A 89 -7.79 -6.89 6.33
C SER A 89 -6.99 -8.15 6.68
N ALA A 90 -7.30 -9.29 6.06
CA ALA A 90 -6.55 -10.52 6.26
C ALA A 90 -5.09 -10.38 5.79
N ILE A 91 -4.85 -9.80 4.62
CA ILE A 91 -3.50 -9.58 4.11
C ILE A 91 -2.74 -8.59 5.00
N ALA A 92 -3.38 -7.51 5.45
CA ALA A 92 -2.80 -6.53 6.35
C ALA A 92 -2.38 -7.16 7.68
N LEU A 93 -3.24 -7.98 8.29
CA LEU A 93 -2.92 -8.71 9.52
C LEU A 93 -1.76 -9.70 9.33
N LEU A 94 -1.74 -10.44 8.21
CA LEU A 94 -0.63 -11.32 7.88
C LEU A 94 0.67 -10.52 7.69
N ALA A 95 0.63 -9.40 7.00
CA ALA A 95 1.81 -8.55 6.79
C ALA A 95 2.31 -7.93 8.10
N ILE A 96 1.43 -7.57 9.03
CA ILE A 96 1.79 -7.10 10.38
C ILE A 96 2.47 -8.23 11.17
N LEU A 97 1.94 -9.44 11.10
CA LEU A 97 2.48 -10.62 11.80
C LEU A 97 3.85 -11.03 11.23
N PHE A 98 3.97 -11.05 9.91
CA PHE A 98 5.18 -11.45 9.17
C PHE A 98 6.06 -10.27 8.74
N SER A 99 5.92 -9.10 9.40
CA SER A 99 6.60 -7.87 8.97
C SER A 99 8.11 -8.02 8.88
N ARG A 100 8.73 -8.79 9.79
CA ARG A 100 10.17 -9.03 9.79
C ARG A 100 10.59 -9.83 8.57
N GLN A 101 9.89 -10.93 8.29
CA GLN A 101 10.16 -11.84 7.18
C GLN A 101 9.99 -11.13 5.83
N ILE A 102 8.97 -10.27 5.72
CA ILE A 102 8.74 -9.45 4.53
C ILE A 102 9.95 -8.52 4.30
N ILE A 103 10.38 -7.79 5.33
CA ILE A 103 11.54 -6.89 5.23
C ILE A 103 12.84 -7.66 4.97
N ASP A 104 13.02 -8.83 5.57
CA ASP A 104 14.17 -9.70 5.29
C ASP A 104 14.19 -10.14 3.82
N LEU A 105 13.02 -10.44 3.24
CA LEU A 105 12.90 -10.75 1.82
C LEU A 105 13.26 -9.56 0.92
N TYR A 106 12.76 -8.36 1.22
CA TYR A 106 13.14 -7.12 0.51
C TYR A 106 14.64 -6.84 0.55
N THR A 107 15.33 -7.36 1.56
CA THR A 107 16.73 -7.05 1.85
C THR A 107 17.68 -8.24 1.64
N ALA A 108 17.20 -9.35 1.08
CA ALA A 108 17.94 -10.61 0.95
C ALA A 108 19.18 -10.53 0.04
N GLY A 109 19.17 -9.68 -0.99
CA GLY A 109 20.22 -9.59 -2.02
C GLY A 109 21.40 -8.66 -1.71
N VAL A 110 21.54 -8.18 -0.48
CA VAL A 110 22.56 -7.18 -0.11
C VAL A 110 23.38 -7.73 1.06
N PRO A 111 24.68 -7.39 1.19
CA PRO A 111 25.54 -7.93 2.26
C PRO A 111 25.07 -7.58 3.68
N ALA A 112 25.40 -8.44 4.64
CA ALA A 112 25.08 -8.24 6.05
C ALA A 112 26.12 -7.31 6.71
N GLY A 113 25.66 -6.29 7.44
CA GLY A 113 26.48 -5.38 8.25
C GLY A 113 25.74 -4.98 9.52
N SER A 114 26.47 -4.61 10.58
CA SER A 114 25.89 -4.26 11.89
C SER A 114 24.86 -3.13 11.83
N GLN A 115 25.08 -2.13 10.98
CA GLN A 115 24.15 -1.02 10.74
C GLN A 115 22.84 -1.43 10.03
N ARG A 116 22.82 -2.59 9.37
CA ARG A 116 21.67 -3.06 8.60
C ARG A 116 20.58 -3.73 9.45
N ALA A 117 20.99 -4.34 10.54
CA ALA A 117 20.06 -4.92 11.51
C ALA A 117 19.13 -3.84 12.10
N ALA A 118 19.67 -2.64 12.37
CA ALA A 118 18.91 -1.50 12.85
C ALA A 118 17.90 -0.99 11.80
N GLU A 119 18.31 -0.89 10.54
CA GLU A 119 17.45 -0.48 9.42
C GLU A 119 16.29 -1.45 9.19
N ARG A 120 16.55 -2.76 9.19
CA ARG A 120 15.52 -3.80 9.09
C ARG A 120 14.53 -3.75 10.26
N ALA A 121 15.02 -3.50 11.46
CA ALA A 121 14.17 -3.35 12.64
C ALA A 121 13.24 -2.14 12.51
N LEU A 122 13.77 -0.99 12.08
CA LEU A 122 13.00 0.23 11.82
C LEU A 122 11.95 0.03 10.71
N ALA A 123 12.35 -0.53 9.57
CA ALA A 123 11.45 -0.82 8.45
C ALA A 123 10.34 -1.80 8.87
N SER A 124 10.67 -2.82 9.67
CA SER A 124 9.67 -3.75 10.20
C SER A 124 8.71 -3.07 11.16
N VAL A 125 9.15 -2.09 11.95
CA VAL A 125 8.25 -1.32 12.81
C VAL A 125 7.34 -0.47 11.95
N PHE A 126 7.90 0.35 11.04
CA PHE A 126 7.10 1.18 10.15
C PHE A 126 6.09 0.40 9.32
N LEU A 127 6.46 -0.79 8.83
CA LEU A 127 5.54 -1.63 8.06
C LEU A 127 4.31 -1.98 8.90
N LYS A 128 4.47 -2.32 10.19
CA LYS A 128 3.33 -2.59 11.07
C LYS A 128 2.41 -1.39 11.24
N TRP A 129 2.96 -0.17 11.22
CA TRP A 129 2.20 1.07 11.34
C TRP A 129 1.49 1.47 10.04
N PHE A 130 2.06 1.13 8.88
CA PHE A 130 1.48 1.49 7.58
C PHE A 130 0.54 0.45 7.01
N MET A 131 0.69 -0.84 7.35
CA MET A 131 -0.22 -1.88 6.85
C MET A 131 -1.72 -1.64 7.14
N PRO A 132 -2.15 -1.09 8.28
CA PRO A 132 -3.57 -0.80 8.54
C PRO A 132 -4.22 0.24 7.62
N GLN A 133 -3.47 0.88 6.71
CA GLN A 133 -4.01 1.89 5.80
C GLN A 133 -4.74 1.31 4.57
N ILE A 134 -4.62 0.00 4.33
CA ILE A 134 -5.33 -0.76 3.29
C ILE A 134 -6.39 -1.67 3.90
#